data_AF-A0A0K8P7N0-F1
#
_entry.id   AF-A0A0K8P7N0-F1
#
_cell.length_a   1.000
_cell.length_b   1.000
_cell.length_c   1.000
_cell.angle_alpha   90.00
_cell.angle_beta   90.00
_cell.angle_gamma   90.00
#
_symmetry.space_group_name_H-M   'P 1'
#
loop_
_entity.id
_entity.type
_entity.pdbx_description
1 polymer ?
#
loop_
_entity_poly.entity_id
_entity_poly.type
_entity_poly.pdbx_seq_one_letter_code
_entity_poly.pdbx_strand_id
1 'polypeptide(L)'
;MAKGKGIPGLGASRWYVKKWFVELCGSVPPVIVGLVGGYRLHQEPEHAVLAILAIAAAIWLAGASALKVVAAKRQDEQDEPQQVHGGLRGALHVLHAVTANACGMADGGIQKLRVTFHRVVPPESSARHAESIEQITDYVGRGGGGAGRRFSLRAGVTGLAVRSGKPQIAERGSDDLQDYLRELRDTWSYNDGEAAERDHRTFSCFALPVSSRDDRIVGVIYMDSCDRGSFSAKAVQSQILQACSGLGRYVEERY
;
A
#
# COMPACT_ATOMS: atom_id res chain seq x y z
N MET A 1 4.97 28.36 6.73
CA MET A 1 5.71 27.19 6.20
C MET A 1 4.85 25.95 6.40
N ALA A 2 4.37 25.33 5.32
CA ALA A 2 3.63 24.08 5.44
C ALA A 2 4.58 22.99 5.93
N LYS A 3 4.27 22.34 7.06
CA LYS A 3 4.93 21.09 7.47
C LYS A 3 4.90 20.17 6.25
N GLY A 4 6.08 19.82 5.71
CA GLY A 4 6.17 18.91 4.56
C GLY A 4 5.32 17.67 4.84
N LYS A 5 4.25 17.50 4.06
CA LYS A 5 3.33 16.37 4.22
C LYS A 5 4.11 15.13 3.78
N GLY A 6 4.36 14.20 4.70
CA GLY A 6 4.97 12.92 4.33
C GLY A 6 4.08 12.17 3.34
N ILE A 7 4.66 11.16 2.67
CA ILE A 7 3.92 10.29 1.75
C ILE A 7 2.67 9.75 2.49
N PRO A 8 1.46 9.89 1.93
CA PRO A 8 0.24 9.39 2.56
C PRO A 8 0.34 7.87 2.76
N GLY A 9 -0.28 7.37 3.82
CA GLY A 9 -0.32 5.93 4.09
C GLY A 9 -1.53 5.32 3.45
N LEU A 10 -1.72 4.02 3.68
CA LEU A 10 -2.91 3.30 3.25
C LEU A 10 -4.13 3.56 4.16
N GLY A 11 -4.11 4.65 4.93
CA GLY A 11 -5.17 4.99 5.86
C GLY A 11 -6.51 5.14 5.15
N ALA A 12 -7.57 4.64 5.78
CA ALA A 12 -8.92 4.71 5.25
C ALA A 12 -9.27 6.15 4.86
N SER A 13 -9.66 6.34 3.61
CA SER A 13 -10.28 7.55 3.12
C SER A 13 -11.46 7.91 4.03
N ARG A 14 -11.62 9.21 4.27
CA ARG A 14 -12.69 9.70 5.15
C ARG A 14 -14.03 9.22 4.61
N TRP A 15 -14.88 8.71 5.49
CA TRP A 15 -16.16 8.06 5.14
C TRP A 15 -17.02 8.89 4.18
N TYR A 16 -16.98 10.22 4.29
CA TYR A 16 -17.76 11.13 3.44
C TYR A 16 -17.24 11.28 2.00
N VAL A 17 -16.02 10.81 1.70
CA VAL A 17 -15.45 10.79 0.34
C VAL A 17 -15.74 9.45 -0.34
N LYS A 18 -16.18 8.43 0.41
CA LYS A 18 -16.47 7.11 -0.13
C LYS A 18 -17.72 7.15 -1.01
N LYS A 19 -17.66 6.48 -2.16
CA LYS A 19 -18.76 6.44 -3.13
C LYS A 19 -20.03 5.87 -2.50
N TRP A 20 -19.92 4.85 -1.65
CA TRP A 20 -21.09 4.27 -0.98
C TRP A 20 -21.86 5.30 -0.14
N PHE A 21 -21.15 6.25 0.46
CA PHE A 21 -21.77 7.29 1.27
C PHE A 21 -22.51 8.32 0.41
N VAL A 22 -21.90 8.74 -0.70
CA VAL A 22 -22.54 9.63 -1.68
C VAL A 22 -23.80 8.98 -2.26
N GLU A 23 -23.72 7.69 -2.62
CA GLU A 23 -24.87 6.91 -3.10
C GLU A 23 -25.97 6.81 -2.04
N LEU A 24 -25.61 6.60 -0.76
CA LEU A 24 -26.57 6.56 0.34
C LEU A 24 -27.30 7.91 0.48
N CYS A 25 -26.56 9.01 0.52
CA CYS A 25 -27.13 10.37 0.63
C CYS A 25 -27.99 10.75 -0.58
N GLY A 26 -27.63 10.31 -1.78
CA GLY A 26 -28.43 10.55 -2.99
C GLY A 26 -29.71 9.70 -3.05
N SER A 27 -29.71 8.53 -2.42
CA SER A 27 -30.77 7.53 -2.58
C SER A 27 -31.83 7.52 -1.47
N VAL A 28 -31.45 7.85 -0.24
CA VAL A 28 -32.38 7.80 0.91
C VAL A 28 -33.50 8.86 0.83
N PRO A 29 -33.22 10.14 0.50
CA PRO A 29 -34.27 11.16 0.47
C PRO A 29 -35.41 10.87 -0.53
N PRO A 30 -35.14 10.45 -1.79
CA PRO A 30 -36.20 10.08 -2.73
C PRO A 30 -37.08 8.92 -2.26
N VAL A 31 -36.50 7.92 -1.59
CA VAL A 31 -37.27 6.79 -1.01
C VAL A 31 -38.21 7.28 0.08
N ILE A 32 -37.72 8.14 0.98
CA ILE A 32 -38.56 8.73 2.04
C ILE A 32 -39.69 9.55 1.43
N VAL A 33 -39.39 10.41 0.46
CA VAL A 33 -40.40 11.24 -0.23
C VAL A 33 -41.45 10.36 -0.93
N GLY A 34 -41.02 9.29 -1.61
CA GLY A 34 -41.93 8.37 -2.28
C GLY A 34 -42.86 7.62 -1.32
N LEU A 35 -42.35 7.15 -0.18
CA LEU A 35 -43.14 6.47 0.85
C LEU A 35 -44.12 7.43 1.54
N VAL A 36 -43.67 8.63 1.92
CA VAL A 36 -44.52 9.64 2.56
C VAL A 36 -45.60 10.14 1.59
N GLY A 37 -45.24 10.37 0.32
CA GLY A 37 -46.18 10.76 -0.72
C GLY A 37 -47.22 9.68 -1.01
N GLY A 38 -46.77 8.42 -1.14
CA GLY A 38 -47.66 7.26 -1.30
C GLY A 38 -48.61 7.06 -0.11
N TYR A 39 -48.11 7.22 1.12
CA TYR A 39 -48.94 7.15 2.33
C TYR A 39 -50.01 8.24 2.38
N ARG A 40 -49.66 9.49 2.02
CA ARG A 40 -50.63 10.58 1.95
C ARG A 40 -51.69 10.33 0.87
N LEU A 41 -51.29 9.92 -0.33
CA LEU A 41 -52.22 9.58 -1.41
C LEU A 41 -53.15 8.41 -1.05
N HIS A 42 -52.70 7.48 -0.19
CA HIS A 42 -53.52 6.37 0.26
C HIS A 42 -54.70 6.80 1.15
N GLN A 43 -54.63 8.00 1.76
CA GLN A 43 -55.72 8.55 2.56
C GLN A 43 -56.87 9.08 1.69
N GLU A 44 -56.65 9.26 0.39
CA GLU A 44 -57.62 9.76 -0.57
C GLU A 44 -58.08 8.62 -1.51
N PRO A 45 -59.32 8.12 -1.40
CA PRO A 45 -59.79 6.95 -2.16
C PRO A 45 -59.79 7.19 -3.68
N GLU A 46 -59.87 8.45 -4.11
CA GLU A 46 -59.80 8.89 -5.51
C GLU A 46 -58.41 8.64 -6.14
N HIS A 47 -57.38 8.41 -5.32
CA HIS A 47 -55.99 8.30 -5.74
C HIS A 47 -55.33 6.96 -5.34
N ALA A 48 -56.12 5.95 -4.99
CA ALA A 48 -55.63 4.66 -4.51
C ALA A 48 -54.62 3.99 -5.47
N VAL A 49 -54.85 4.06 -6.79
CA VAL A 49 -53.92 3.49 -7.79
C VAL A 49 -52.58 4.23 -7.80
N LEU A 50 -52.59 5.56 -7.71
CA LEU A 50 -51.37 6.37 -7.64
C LEU A 50 -50.60 6.11 -6.35
N ALA A 51 -51.30 5.91 -5.23
CA ALA A 51 -50.69 5.54 -3.96
C ALA A 51 -49.92 4.20 -4.06
N ILE A 52 -50.53 3.17 -4.65
CA ILE A 52 -49.90 1.87 -4.86
C ILE A 52 -48.67 1.99 -5.76
N LEU A 53 -48.77 2.73 -6.87
CA LEU A 53 -47.65 2.95 -7.79
C LEU A 53 -46.50 3.70 -7.11
N ALA A 54 -46.79 4.72 -6.30
CA ALA A 54 -45.79 5.48 -5.55
C ALA A 54 -45.06 4.61 -4.51
N ILE A 55 -45.81 3.78 -3.77
CA ILE A 55 -45.23 2.84 -2.79
C ILE A 55 -44.38 1.78 -3.50
N ALA A 56 -44.89 1.20 -4.59
CA ALA A 56 -44.15 0.20 -5.38
C ALA A 56 -42.85 0.78 -5.96
N ALA A 57 -42.89 2.01 -6.51
CA ALA A 57 -41.73 2.72 -7.01
C ALA A 57 -40.72 3.01 -5.88
N ALA A 58 -41.19 3.39 -4.70
CA ALA A 58 -40.31 3.63 -3.55
C ALA A 58 -39.64 2.34 -3.04
N ILE A 59 -40.36 1.21 -3.01
CA ILE A 59 -39.79 -0.10 -2.67
C ILE A 59 -38.75 -0.53 -3.70
N TRP A 60 -39.06 -0.40 -5.00
CA TRP A 60 -38.12 -0.68 -6.08
C TRP A 60 -36.86 0.19 -5.95
N LEU A 61 -37.03 1.49 -5.73
CA LEU A 61 -35.92 2.43 -5.55
C LEU A 61 -35.07 2.06 -4.33
N ALA A 62 -35.69 1.67 -3.22
CA ALA A 62 -34.98 1.21 -2.03
C ALA A 62 -34.11 -0.03 -2.32
N GLY A 63 -34.66 -1.02 -3.03
CA GLY A 63 -33.94 -2.23 -3.44
C GLY A 63 -32.76 -1.93 -4.38
N ALA A 64 -33.00 -1.14 -5.43
CA ALA A 64 -31.96 -0.72 -6.37
C ALA A 64 -30.85 0.10 -5.68
N SER A 65 -31.22 0.96 -4.72
CA SER A 65 -30.29 1.78 -3.95
C SER A 65 -29.44 0.93 -3.01
N ALA A 66 -30.02 -0.07 -2.35
CA ALA A 66 -29.27 -1.02 -1.53
C ALA A 66 -28.22 -1.76 -2.37
N LEU A 67 -28.58 -2.23 -3.57
CA LEU A 67 -27.63 -2.85 -4.50
C LEU A 67 -26.50 -1.89 -4.92
N LYS A 68 -26.83 -0.64 -5.24
CA LYS A 68 -25.83 0.39 -5.57
C LYS A 68 -24.88 0.67 -4.41
N VAL A 69 -25.38 0.82 -3.19
CA VAL A 69 -24.55 1.06 -2.00
C VAL A 69 -23.63 -0.14 -1.73
N VAL A 70 -24.14 -1.37 -1.88
CA VAL A 70 -23.31 -2.58 -1.74
C VAL A 70 -22.23 -2.66 -2.83
N ALA A 71 -22.59 -2.38 -4.09
CA ALA A 71 -21.63 -2.36 -5.20
C ALA A 71 -20.58 -1.26 -5.01
N ALA A 72 -21.00 -0.06 -4.60
CA ALA A 72 -20.11 1.06 -4.30
C ALA A 72 -19.19 0.76 -3.12
N LYS A 73 -19.68 0.09 -2.07
CA LYS A 73 -18.85 -0.33 -0.93
C LYS A 73 -17.77 -1.31 -1.37
N ARG A 74 -18.13 -2.31 -2.20
CA ARG A 74 -17.15 -3.26 -2.77
C ARG A 74 -16.14 -2.56 -3.67
N GLN A 75 -16.58 -1.56 -4.44
CA GLN A 75 -15.70 -0.78 -5.29
C GLN A 75 -14.73 0.07 -4.46
N ASP A 76 -15.24 0.79 -3.43
CA ASP A 76 -14.41 1.58 -2.53
C ASP A 76 -13.35 0.71 -1.82
N GLU A 77 -13.71 -0.52 -1.39
CA GLU A 77 -12.78 -1.48 -0.78
C GLU A 77 -11.67 -1.94 -1.75
N GLN A 78 -11.95 -2.03 -3.06
CA GLN A 78 -10.98 -2.42 -4.08
C GLN A 78 -10.08 -1.25 -4.53
N ASP A 79 -10.67 -0.06 -4.65
CA ASP A 79 -10.03 1.13 -5.23
C ASP A 79 -9.16 1.89 -4.21
N GLU A 80 -9.47 1.83 -2.92
CA GLU A 80 -8.85 2.63 -1.85
C GLU A 80 -7.31 2.42 -1.72
N PRO A 81 -6.75 1.19 -1.79
CA PRO A 81 -5.29 1.00 -1.78
C PRO A 81 -4.62 1.34 -3.12
N GLN A 82 -5.34 1.15 -4.24
CA GLN A 82 -4.76 1.24 -5.58
C GLN A 82 -4.71 2.68 -6.11
N GLN A 83 -5.69 3.52 -5.77
CA GLN A 83 -5.76 4.89 -6.30
C GLN A 83 -4.69 5.83 -5.76
N VAL A 84 -4.25 5.67 -4.49
CA VAL A 84 -3.30 6.61 -3.88
C VAL A 84 -1.85 6.39 -4.36
N HIS A 85 -1.50 5.15 -4.70
CA HIS A 85 -0.12 4.76 -5.03
C HIS A 85 0.02 4.04 -6.38
N GLY A 86 -0.99 4.08 -7.25
CA GLY A 86 -0.98 3.37 -8.55
C GLY A 86 0.21 3.74 -9.44
N GLY A 87 0.56 5.02 -9.55
CA GLY A 87 1.73 5.46 -10.32
C GLY A 87 3.06 4.96 -9.72
N LEU A 88 3.18 4.95 -8.39
CA LEU A 88 4.33 4.38 -7.69
C LEU A 88 4.43 2.87 -7.96
N ARG A 89 3.31 2.15 -7.88
CA ARG A 89 3.26 0.72 -8.21
C ARG A 89 3.69 0.45 -9.66
N GLY A 90 3.23 1.25 -10.61
CA GLY A 90 3.67 1.16 -12.02
C GLY A 90 5.18 1.35 -12.17
N ALA A 91 5.75 2.34 -11.49
CA ALA A 91 7.20 2.56 -11.48
C ALA A 91 7.98 1.40 -10.83
N LEU A 92 7.43 0.75 -9.79
CA LEU A 92 8.02 -0.45 -9.20
C LEU A 92 8.01 -1.67 -10.14
N HIS A 93 7.03 -1.78 -11.06
CA HIS A 93 7.06 -2.79 -12.13
C HIS A 93 8.22 -2.58 -13.10
N VAL A 94 8.48 -1.33 -13.49
CA VAL A 94 9.64 -1.01 -14.32
C VAL A 94 10.93 -1.31 -13.56
N LEU A 95 11.02 -0.91 -12.30
CA LEU A 95 12.21 -1.17 -11.47
C LEU A 95 12.44 -2.67 -11.28
N HIS A 96 11.40 -3.45 -11.05
CA HIS A 96 11.49 -4.91 -10.95
C HIS A 96 12.08 -5.53 -12.22
N ALA A 97 11.60 -5.13 -13.40
CA ALA A 97 12.12 -5.61 -14.67
C ALA A 97 13.59 -5.22 -14.90
N VAL A 98 13.94 -3.95 -14.61
CA VAL A 98 15.33 -3.46 -14.72
C VAL A 98 16.26 -4.21 -13.77
N THR A 99 15.86 -4.38 -12.51
CA THR A 99 16.65 -5.11 -11.52
C THR A 99 16.81 -6.57 -11.90
N ALA A 100 15.74 -7.23 -12.38
CA ALA A 100 15.83 -8.62 -12.83
C ALA A 100 16.79 -8.77 -14.02
N ASN A 101 16.73 -7.85 -14.98
CA ASN A 101 17.65 -7.82 -16.11
C ASN A 101 19.10 -7.58 -15.65
N ALA A 102 19.33 -6.64 -14.73
CA ALA A 102 20.64 -6.35 -14.15
C ALA A 102 21.23 -7.58 -13.46
N CYS A 103 20.41 -8.32 -12.71
CA CYS A 103 20.79 -9.57 -12.06
C CYS A 103 20.96 -10.76 -13.02
N GLY A 104 20.73 -10.59 -14.33
CA GLY A 104 20.81 -11.68 -15.32
C GLY A 104 19.73 -12.75 -15.15
N MET A 105 18.59 -12.40 -14.57
CA MET A 105 17.48 -13.35 -14.36
C MET A 105 16.71 -13.58 -15.67
N ALA A 106 16.63 -14.84 -16.11
CA ALA A 106 15.75 -15.26 -17.20
C ALA A 106 14.26 -15.20 -16.79
N ASP A 107 13.33 -15.31 -17.75
CA ASP A 107 11.88 -15.14 -17.53
C ASP A 107 11.29 -15.93 -16.35
N GLY A 108 11.81 -17.14 -16.07
CA GLY A 108 11.42 -17.93 -14.90
C GLY A 108 12.03 -17.48 -13.56
N GLY A 109 13.18 -16.82 -13.61
CA GLY A 109 13.91 -16.30 -12.44
C GLY A 109 13.38 -14.95 -11.94
N ILE A 110 12.67 -14.19 -12.78
CA ILE A 110 12.06 -12.90 -12.43
C ILE A 110 11.13 -13.00 -11.20
N GLN A 111 10.47 -14.15 -11.03
CA GLN A 111 9.61 -14.41 -9.88
C GLN A 111 10.37 -14.59 -8.56
N LYS A 112 11.69 -14.79 -8.58
CA LYS A 112 12.47 -14.89 -7.35
C LYS A 112 12.79 -13.52 -6.74
N LEU A 113 12.71 -12.46 -7.54
CA LEU A 113 12.88 -11.08 -7.14
C LEU A 113 11.53 -10.46 -6.78
N ARG A 114 11.50 -9.70 -5.68
CA ARG A 114 10.38 -8.82 -5.35
C ARG A 114 10.85 -7.41 -5.09
N VAL A 115 9.97 -6.44 -5.37
CA VAL A 115 10.19 -5.02 -5.10
C VAL A 115 8.98 -4.42 -4.42
N THR A 116 9.19 -3.57 -3.43
CA THR A 116 8.13 -2.77 -2.81
C THR A 116 8.67 -1.41 -2.33
N PHE A 117 7.78 -0.54 -1.91
CA PHE A 117 8.10 0.74 -1.30
C PHE A 117 7.53 0.81 0.13
N HIS A 118 8.39 1.22 1.06
CA HIS A 118 7.96 1.56 2.41
C HIS A 118 8.07 3.06 2.61
N ARG A 119 7.01 3.70 3.12
CA ARG A 119 7.10 5.09 3.59
C ARG A 119 7.66 5.12 5.00
N VAL A 120 8.37 6.19 5.34
CA VAL A 120 8.66 6.53 6.73
C VAL A 120 7.38 7.06 7.36
N VAL A 121 6.92 6.44 8.45
CA VAL A 121 5.72 6.89 9.16
C VAL A 121 6.10 8.12 10.00
N PRO A 122 5.48 9.28 9.78
CA PRO A 122 5.75 10.46 10.60
C PRO A 122 5.48 10.15 12.08
N PRO A 123 6.27 10.69 13.01
CA PRO A 123 6.01 10.54 14.43
C PRO A 123 4.58 11.00 14.77
N GLU A 124 3.91 10.24 15.64
CA GLU A 124 2.67 10.71 16.26
C GLU A 124 2.95 11.93 17.14
N SER A 125 1.93 12.72 17.46
CA SER A 125 2.06 14.07 18.02
C SER A 125 2.89 14.19 19.32
N SER A 126 3.18 13.08 20.00
CA SER A 126 4.02 12.98 21.19
C SER A 126 5.47 12.54 20.94
N ALA A 127 5.79 11.98 19.77
CA ALA A 127 7.10 11.44 19.44
C ALA A 127 7.98 12.48 18.71
N ARG A 128 9.29 12.48 19.00
CA ARG A 128 10.27 13.35 18.31
C ARG A 128 10.81 12.76 17.01
N HIS A 129 10.77 11.43 16.86
CA HIS A 129 11.36 10.72 15.73
C HIS A 129 10.41 9.64 15.22
N ALA A 130 10.49 9.36 13.91
CA ALA A 130 9.77 8.23 13.33
C ALA A 130 10.26 6.92 13.97
N GLU A 131 9.33 6.01 14.28
CA GLU A 131 9.65 4.72 14.91
C GLU A 131 9.43 3.53 13.97
N SER A 132 8.70 3.75 12.88
CA SER A 132 8.32 2.69 11.94
C SER A 132 8.30 3.15 10.49
N ILE A 133 8.38 2.16 9.62
CA ILE A 133 8.08 2.26 8.20
C ILE A 133 6.82 1.45 7.89
N GLU A 134 6.07 1.88 6.89
CA GLU A 134 4.84 1.21 6.44
C GLU A 134 4.98 0.84 4.97
N GLN A 135 4.73 -0.43 4.63
CA GLN A 135 4.68 -0.88 3.24
C GLN A 135 3.41 -0.31 2.59
N ILE A 136 3.55 0.57 1.59
CA ILE A 136 2.42 1.25 0.95
C ILE A 136 2.03 0.68 -0.41
N THR A 137 2.84 -0.25 -0.93
CA THR A 137 2.57 -0.99 -2.15
C THR A 137 2.66 -2.48 -1.88
N ASP A 138 1.84 -3.29 -2.52
CA ASP A 138 2.10 -4.72 -2.56
C ASP A 138 3.45 -5.00 -3.22
N TYR A 139 4.04 -6.16 -2.91
CA TYR A 139 5.21 -6.61 -3.65
C TYR A 139 4.87 -6.77 -5.13
N VAL A 140 5.72 -6.18 -5.98
CA VAL A 140 5.85 -6.54 -7.38
C VAL A 140 6.77 -7.75 -7.50
N GLY A 141 6.37 -8.77 -8.26
CA GLY A 141 7.08 -10.05 -8.36
C GLY A 141 6.23 -11.21 -7.84
N ARG A 142 6.87 -12.23 -7.24
CA ARG A 142 6.15 -13.40 -6.72
C ARG A 142 5.37 -13.10 -5.45
N GLY A 143 4.10 -13.52 -5.46
CA GLY A 143 3.23 -13.46 -4.30
C GLY A 143 2.95 -12.01 -3.91
N GLY A 144 1.85 -11.47 -4.44
CA GLY A 144 1.38 -10.15 -4.05
C GLY A 144 1.00 -10.08 -2.57
N GLY A 145 0.87 -8.86 -2.05
CA GLY A 145 0.43 -8.60 -0.69
C GLY A 145 1.45 -7.85 0.17
N GLY A 146 1.05 -7.62 1.42
CA GLY A 146 1.88 -7.00 2.43
C GLY A 146 1.73 -5.48 2.55
N ALA A 147 0.98 -4.84 1.65
CA ALA A 147 0.54 -3.47 1.83
C ALA A 147 -0.13 -3.31 3.21
N GLY A 148 0.23 -2.25 3.93
CA GLY A 148 -0.26 -1.90 5.27
C GLY A 148 0.59 -2.46 6.41
N ARG A 149 1.52 -3.39 6.15
CA ARG A 149 2.42 -3.90 7.18
C ARG A 149 3.36 -2.82 7.66
N ARG A 150 3.59 -2.80 8.98
CA ARG A 150 4.55 -1.91 9.63
C ARG A 150 5.77 -2.68 10.08
N PHE A 151 6.92 -2.05 9.96
CA PHE A 151 8.20 -2.59 10.43
C PHE A 151 8.91 -1.55 11.28
N SER A 152 9.60 -2.01 12.32
CA SER A 152 10.36 -1.11 13.18
C SER A 152 11.53 -0.48 12.43
N LEU A 153 11.74 0.82 12.63
CA LEU A 153 12.91 1.52 12.10
C LEU A 153 14.21 1.08 12.75
N ARG A 154 14.19 0.38 13.89
CA ARG A 154 15.40 -0.10 14.57
C ARG A 154 16.01 -1.35 13.91
N ALA A 155 15.18 -2.15 13.26
CA ALA A 155 15.53 -3.48 12.78
C ALA A 155 15.62 -3.56 11.25
N GLY A 156 16.37 -4.53 10.76
CA GLY A 156 16.45 -4.88 9.36
C GLY A 156 17.20 -3.90 8.47
N VAL A 157 17.41 -4.34 7.23
CA VAL A 157 18.13 -3.60 6.19
C VAL A 157 17.40 -2.30 5.81
N THR A 158 16.07 -2.30 5.81
CA THR A 158 15.24 -1.11 5.51
C THR A 158 15.33 -0.07 6.61
N GLY A 159 15.24 -0.47 7.88
CA GLY A 159 15.44 0.42 9.02
C GLY A 159 16.84 1.04 9.01
N LEU A 160 17.87 0.23 8.77
CA LEU A 160 19.25 0.71 8.67
C LEU A 160 19.45 1.69 7.51
N ALA A 161 18.84 1.43 6.35
CA ALA A 161 18.91 2.34 5.19
C ALA A 161 18.31 3.71 5.51
N VAL A 162 17.16 3.73 6.19
CA VAL A 162 16.52 4.99 6.62
C VAL A 162 17.39 5.72 7.64
N ARG A 163 17.90 5.05 8.68
CA ARG A 163 18.70 5.69 9.74
C ARG A 163 20.05 6.20 9.23
N SER A 164 20.69 5.46 8.31
CA SER A 164 22.01 5.82 7.77
C SER A 164 21.94 6.79 6.59
N GLY A 165 20.77 6.93 5.95
CA GLY A 165 20.61 7.68 4.71
C GLY A 165 21.40 7.09 3.52
N LYS A 166 21.85 5.84 3.63
CA LYS A 166 22.68 5.17 2.62
C LYS A 166 22.04 3.86 2.14
N PRO A 167 22.28 3.45 0.88
CA PRO A 167 21.87 2.14 0.40
C PRO A 167 22.48 1.02 1.27
N GLN A 168 21.68 0.01 1.60
CA GLN A 168 22.09 -1.12 2.45
C GLN A 168 21.79 -2.45 1.76
N ILE A 169 22.74 -3.37 1.82
CA ILE A 169 22.61 -4.71 1.27
C ILE A 169 22.74 -5.71 2.42
N ALA A 170 21.89 -6.73 2.40
CA ALA A 170 21.94 -7.85 3.33
C ALA A 170 22.02 -9.14 2.52
N GLU A 171 22.89 -10.05 2.95
CA GLU A 171 23.04 -11.39 2.38
C GLU A 171 22.98 -12.38 3.54
N ARG A 172 22.10 -13.37 3.41
CA ARG A 172 21.91 -14.42 4.41
C ARG A 172 23.15 -15.33 4.46
N GLY A 173 23.70 -15.52 5.65
CA GLY A 173 24.92 -16.30 5.85
C GLY A 173 24.72 -17.82 5.74
N SER A 174 23.65 -18.35 6.33
CA SER A 174 23.43 -19.80 6.49
C SER A 174 22.13 -20.28 5.83
N ASP A 175 22.09 -21.49 5.27
CA ASP A 175 20.84 -22.13 4.81
C ASP A 175 19.99 -22.68 5.97
N ASP A 176 20.60 -22.87 7.15
CA ASP A 176 19.90 -23.33 8.34
C ASP A 176 18.95 -22.23 8.87
N LEU A 177 17.75 -22.64 9.28
CA LEU A 177 16.73 -21.72 9.75
C LEU A 177 17.07 -21.13 11.13
N GLN A 178 17.64 -21.92 12.04
CA GLN A 178 17.97 -21.45 13.40
C GLN A 178 19.13 -20.47 13.36
N ASP A 179 20.13 -20.73 12.53
CA ASP A 179 21.22 -19.79 12.30
C ASP A 179 20.72 -18.49 11.64
N TYR A 180 19.78 -18.59 10.70
CA TYR A 180 19.17 -17.39 10.09
C TYR A 180 18.37 -16.56 11.10
N LEU A 181 17.55 -17.19 11.94
CA LEU A 181 16.82 -16.50 13.00
C LEU A 181 17.79 -15.84 14.00
N ARG A 182 18.92 -16.49 14.31
CA ARG A 182 19.98 -15.89 15.12
C ARG A 182 20.61 -14.68 14.44
N GLU A 183 20.93 -14.79 13.14
CA GLU A 183 21.43 -13.67 12.34
C GLU A 183 20.48 -12.46 12.36
N LEU A 184 19.17 -12.69 12.18
CA LEU A 184 18.16 -11.65 12.22
C LEU A 184 18.14 -10.89 13.55
N ARG A 185 18.31 -11.58 14.67
CA ARG A 185 18.37 -10.92 15.98
C ARG A 185 19.68 -10.20 16.22
N ASP A 186 20.78 -10.92 16.07
CA ASP A 186 22.09 -10.48 16.54
C ASP A 186 22.68 -9.41 15.61
N THR A 187 22.48 -9.56 14.29
CA THR A 187 23.00 -8.64 13.28
C THR A 187 21.97 -7.57 12.91
N TRP A 188 20.72 -7.99 12.72
CA TRP A 188 19.68 -7.12 12.16
C TRP A 188 18.71 -6.57 13.21
N SER A 189 18.95 -6.83 14.51
CA SER A 189 18.21 -6.27 15.65
C SER A 189 16.71 -6.58 15.67
N TYR A 190 16.27 -7.62 14.97
CA TYR A 190 14.90 -8.12 15.08
C TYR A 190 14.65 -8.72 16.47
N ASN A 191 13.43 -8.60 16.98
CA ASN A 191 12.99 -9.45 18.11
C ASN A 191 12.49 -10.80 17.60
N ASP A 192 12.25 -11.76 18.51
CA ASP A 192 11.84 -13.13 18.13
C ASP A 192 10.55 -13.18 17.29
N GLY A 193 9.56 -12.35 17.63
CA GLY A 193 8.31 -12.27 16.87
C GLY A 193 8.54 -11.71 15.46
N GLU A 194 9.26 -10.60 15.35
CA GLU A 194 9.57 -9.98 14.06
C GLU A 194 10.41 -10.90 13.16
N ALA A 195 11.35 -11.65 13.75
CA ALA A 195 12.20 -12.60 13.06
C ALA A 195 11.38 -13.79 12.52
N ALA A 196 10.46 -14.34 13.33
CA ALA A 196 9.59 -15.44 12.94
C ALA A 196 8.62 -15.10 11.79
N GLU A 197 8.29 -13.82 11.62
CA GLU A 197 7.42 -13.34 10.54
C GLU A 197 8.17 -13.07 9.21
N ARG A 198 9.50 -13.21 9.17
CA ARG A 198 10.28 -12.95 7.95
C ARG A 198 10.07 -14.07 6.92
N ASP A 199 10.21 -13.72 5.63
CA ASP A 199 10.19 -14.73 4.58
C ASP A 199 11.51 -15.52 4.61
N HIS A 200 11.46 -16.76 5.07
CA HIS A 200 12.63 -17.62 5.23
C HIS A 200 13.26 -18.05 3.90
N ARG A 201 12.66 -17.72 2.76
CA ARG A 201 13.21 -18.01 1.42
C ARG A 201 14.11 -16.89 0.91
N THR A 202 14.08 -15.73 1.56
CA THR A 202 14.89 -14.59 1.15
C THR A 202 16.36 -14.83 1.49
N PHE A 203 17.22 -14.71 0.48
CA PHE A 203 18.68 -14.87 0.63
C PHE A 203 19.44 -13.56 0.48
N SER A 204 18.92 -12.62 -0.32
CA SER A 204 19.56 -11.33 -0.51
C SER A 204 18.52 -10.22 -0.49
N CYS A 205 18.88 -9.09 0.08
CA CYS A 205 18.03 -7.90 0.14
C CYS A 205 18.83 -6.65 -0.21
N PHE A 206 18.16 -5.68 -0.81
CA PHE A 206 18.71 -4.35 -1.08
C PHE A 206 17.68 -3.28 -0.71
N ALA A 207 18.05 -2.38 0.20
CA ALA A 207 17.24 -1.25 0.61
C ALA A 207 17.89 0.07 0.17
N LEU A 208 17.12 0.92 -0.50
CA LEU A 208 17.57 2.24 -0.95
C LEU A 208 16.70 3.33 -0.34
N PRO A 209 17.29 4.24 0.46
CA PRO A 209 16.53 5.34 1.05
C PRO A 209 16.15 6.35 -0.05
N VAL A 210 14.96 6.94 0.10
CA VAL A 210 14.45 7.99 -0.77
C VAL A 210 14.28 9.26 0.05
N SER A 211 15.00 10.31 -0.35
CA SER A 211 14.97 11.63 0.28
C SER A 211 13.92 12.53 -0.36
N SER A 212 13.37 13.47 0.41
CA SER A 212 12.62 14.61 -0.11
C SER A 212 13.54 15.75 -0.51
N ARG A 213 12.96 16.85 -1.03
CA ARG A 213 13.65 18.12 -1.31
C ARG A 213 14.45 18.69 -0.14
N ASP A 214 14.00 18.43 1.09
CA ASP A 214 14.65 18.93 2.30
C ASP A 214 15.71 17.96 2.84
N ASP A 215 16.20 17.03 2.01
CA ASP A 215 17.13 15.95 2.36
C ASP A 215 16.66 15.02 3.50
N ARG A 216 15.35 15.01 3.79
CA ARG A 216 14.75 14.13 4.78
C ARG A 216 14.37 12.81 4.13
N ILE A 217 14.73 11.67 4.73
CA ILE A 217 14.31 10.36 4.23
C ILE A 217 12.79 10.19 4.42
N VAL A 218 12.05 10.06 3.32
CA VAL A 218 10.59 9.92 3.29
C VAL A 218 10.13 8.49 3.02
N GLY A 219 11.04 7.64 2.54
CA GLY A 219 10.75 6.24 2.29
C GLY A 219 12.00 5.42 1.97
N VAL A 220 11.76 4.15 1.66
CA VAL A 220 12.79 3.19 1.28
C VAL A 220 12.22 2.24 0.24
N ILE A 221 12.92 2.14 -0.89
CA ILE A 221 12.68 1.11 -1.90
C ILE A 221 13.34 -0.15 -1.38
N TYR A 222 12.58 -1.23 -1.26
CA TYR A 222 13.06 -2.51 -0.77
C TYR A 222 12.93 -3.57 -1.86
N MET A 223 14.04 -4.27 -2.09
CA MET A 223 14.13 -5.39 -3.00
C MET A 223 14.62 -6.61 -2.24
N ASP A 224 14.06 -7.77 -2.55
CA ASP A 224 14.58 -9.02 -2.05
C ASP A 224 14.55 -10.13 -3.09
N SER A 225 15.44 -11.10 -2.93
CA SER A 225 15.59 -12.22 -3.85
C SER A 225 15.79 -13.52 -3.10
N CYS A 226 15.23 -14.59 -3.67
CA CYS A 226 15.49 -15.97 -3.24
C CYS A 226 16.86 -16.48 -3.70
N ASP A 227 17.56 -15.75 -4.57
CA ASP A 227 18.90 -16.11 -5.04
C ASP A 227 19.97 -15.37 -4.23
N ARG A 228 21.02 -16.10 -3.84
CA ARG A 228 22.19 -15.55 -3.14
C ARG A 228 22.96 -14.59 -4.05
N GLY A 229 23.50 -13.52 -3.46
CA GLY A 229 24.41 -12.62 -4.18
C GLY A 229 23.72 -11.79 -5.27
N SER A 230 22.38 -11.78 -5.35
CA SER A 230 21.64 -11.08 -6.41
C SER A 230 22.03 -9.60 -6.52
N PHE A 231 22.41 -8.98 -5.39
CA PHE A 231 22.77 -7.57 -5.31
C PHE A 231 24.27 -7.34 -5.03
N SER A 232 25.10 -8.38 -5.03
CA SER A 232 26.51 -8.29 -4.62
C SER A 232 27.41 -7.61 -5.66
N ALA A 233 27.10 -7.76 -6.96
CA ALA A 233 27.90 -7.18 -8.03
C ALA A 233 27.74 -5.65 -8.12
N LYS A 234 28.86 -4.92 -8.17
CA LYS A 234 28.85 -3.44 -8.24
C LYS A 234 28.16 -2.88 -9.48
N ALA A 235 28.25 -3.56 -10.62
CA ALA A 235 27.54 -3.18 -11.83
C ALA A 235 26.01 -3.24 -11.63
N VAL A 236 25.51 -4.30 -10.99
CA VAL A 236 24.09 -4.45 -10.64
C VAL A 236 23.66 -3.34 -9.69
N GLN A 237 24.43 -3.10 -8.63
CA GLN A 237 24.15 -2.01 -7.69
C GLN A 237 24.05 -0.65 -8.40
N SER A 238 24.96 -0.36 -9.32
CA SER A 238 24.98 0.89 -10.08
C SER A 238 23.74 1.07 -10.96
N GLN A 239 23.33 0.03 -11.70
CA GLN A 239 22.12 0.07 -12.53
C GLN A 239 20.86 0.28 -11.71
N ILE A 240 20.73 -0.43 -10.58
CA ILE A 240 19.62 -0.26 -9.65
C ILE A 240 19.58 1.17 -9.10
N LEU A 241 20.73 1.71 -8.67
CA LEU A 241 20.83 3.08 -8.13
C LEU A 241 20.39 4.13 -9.17
N GLN A 242 20.79 3.96 -10.43
CA GLN A 242 20.38 4.85 -11.52
C GLN A 242 18.86 4.80 -11.76
N ALA A 243 18.28 3.60 -11.82
CA ALA A 243 16.83 3.44 -11.98
C ALA A 243 16.06 4.04 -10.79
N CYS A 244 16.54 3.82 -9.57
CA CYS A 244 15.94 4.37 -8.35
C CYS A 244 16.04 5.90 -8.25
N SER A 245 17.03 6.53 -8.88
CA SER A 245 17.13 8.00 -8.93
C SER A 245 15.91 8.62 -9.63
N GLY A 246 15.43 8.01 -10.72
CA GLY A 246 14.20 8.43 -11.41
C GLY A 246 12.96 8.29 -10.52
N LEU A 247 12.86 7.18 -9.78
CA LEU A 247 11.76 6.96 -8.86
C LEU A 247 11.78 7.94 -7.67
N GLY A 248 12.96 8.30 -7.18
CA GLY A 248 13.12 9.34 -6.15
C GLY A 248 12.57 10.69 -6.60
N ARG A 249 12.86 11.12 -7.84
CA ARG A 249 12.30 12.33 -8.43
C ARG A 249 10.77 12.27 -8.56
N TYR A 250 10.24 11.14 -9.01
CA TYR A 250 8.79 10.95 -9.07
C TYR A 250 8.13 11.10 -7.69
N VAL A 251 8.72 10.50 -6.65
CA VAL A 251 8.22 10.63 -5.27
C VAL A 251 8.25 12.09 -4.82
N GLU A 252 9.32 12.81 -5.13
CA GLU A 252 9.51 14.23 -4.81
C GLU A 252 8.50 15.15 -5.51
N GLU A 253 8.15 14.87 -6.76
CA GLU A 253 7.18 15.67 -7.53
C GLU A 253 5.74 15.37 -7.11
N ARG A 254 5.45 14.11 -6.76
CA ARG A 254 4.09 13.63 -6.53
C ARG A 254 3.58 13.85 -5.11
N TYR A 255 4.46 13.87 -4.10
CA TYR A 255 4.11 13.85 -2.68
C TYR A 255 4.72 15.03 -1.92
#